data_AF-A0AAV4HP92-F1
#
_entry.id   AF-A0AAV4HP92-F1
#
_cell.length_a   1.000
_cell.length_b   1.000
_cell.length_c   1.000
_cell.angle_alpha   90.00
_cell.angle_beta   90.00
_cell.angle_gamma   90.00
#
_symmetry.space_group_name_H-M   'P 1'
#
loop_
_entity.id
_entity.type
_entity.pdbx_description
1 polymer ?
#
loop_
_entity_poly.entity_id
_entity_poly.type
_entity_poly.pdbx_seq_one_letter_code
_entity_poly.pdbx_strand_id
1 'polypeptide(L)'
;MDFTNKHLDKKYPIKEWIRIYTDAVRRGDCGVYATLSDGTTLGRSFARGMRCTNYKAETEAIKEALNKVASRALPSMEEDGRLLPMLSGLSKRYLGQDYSVRKTNVGAITADMIDMLSKKSFPLCMQNVHLAMKQNHHLRHGSRLQYGLFLKGIGLPLDEALKLFRTEFTKGMDVDTFDKKYSYGIRYNYGKEGKKTDYTPFGCMKIIMNNPPAAGDAHGCPFRHFDTDFLKQRISANGVSKDGVETIMKYTKGGHCQVACAKYFELIHGISDSSSEVEMFIQHPNQYFENSQKLISGVGKASTTPRGVKVVNSSQNSMLSQSSVDVKQEQMDEDLDTDMGLTQEQLDNLEQDISL
;
A
#
# COMPACT_ATOMS: atom_id res chain seq x y z
N MET A 1 24.20 -3.25 -30.17
CA MET A 1 24.94 -4.29 -29.44
C MET A 1 24.27 -5.61 -29.76
N ASP A 2 24.93 -6.47 -30.54
CA ASP A 2 24.39 -7.79 -30.83
C ASP A 2 24.57 -8.69 -29.60
N PHE A 3 23.50 -8.86 -28.82
CA PHE A 3 23.44 -9.83 -27.74
C PHE A 3 23.39 -11.25 -28.33
N THR A 4 24.54 -11.74 -28.80
CA THR A 4 24.66 -13.14 -29.23
C THR A 4 24.50 -14.07 -28.03
N ASN A 5 24.03 -15.30 -28.24
CA ASN A 5 23.89 -16.31 -27.18
C ASN A 5 25.20 -16.51 -26.38
N LYS A 6 26.37 -16.36 -27.02
CA LYS A 6 27.69 -16.38 -26.36
C LYS A 6 27.86 -15.29 -25.31
N HIS A 7 27.31 -14.10 -25.52
CA HIS A 7 27.35 -13.00 -24.54
C HIS A 7 26.44 -13.27 -23.35
N LEU A 8 25.25 -13.82 -23.61
CA LEU A 8 24.30 -14.22 -22.56
C LEU A 8 24.88 -15.34 -21.70
N ASP A 9 25.52 -16.35 -22.29
CA ASP A 9 26.15 -17.46 -21.55
C ASP A 9 27.26 -17.02 -20.59
N LYS A 10 27.98 -15.93 -20.91
CA LYS A 10 29.04 -15.41 -20.03
C LYS A 10 28.50 -14.80 -18.74
N LYS A 11 27.28 -14.24 -18.77
CA LYS A 11 26.68 -13.50 -17.64
C LYS A 11 25.50 -14.23 -17.00
N TYR A 12 24.78 -15.04 -17.77
CA TYR A 12 23.58 -15.77 -17.42
C TYR A 12 23.66 -17.20 -18.03
N PRO A 13 24.43 -18.10 -17.40
CA PRO A 13 24.67 -19.45 -17.91
C PRO A 13 23.37 -20.24 -18.04
N ILE A 14 23.20 -20.99 -19.15
CA ILE A 14 21.98 -21.77 -19.42
C ILE A 14 21.66 -22.84 -18.36
N LYS A 15 22.67 -23.30 -17.60
CA LYS A 15 22.52 -24.30 -16.53
C LYS A 15 21.90 -23.71 -15.25
N GLU A 16 21.96 -22.39 -15.09
CA GLU A 16 21.49 -21.69 -13.90
C GLU A 16 20.29 -20.79 -14.21
N TRP A 17 20.15 -20.36 -15.47
CA TRP A 17 19.16 -19.38 -15.89
C TRP A 17 18.20 -19.97 -16.92
N ILE A 18 16.92 -19.72 -16.70
CA ILE A 18 15.86 -20.00 -17.66
C ILE A 18 15.91 -18.95 -18.75
N ARG A 19 15.93 -19.39 -20.00
CA ARG A 19 16.01 -18.50 -21.16
C ARG A 19 14.69 -18.48 -21.90
N ILE A 20 14.17 -17.28 -22.11
CA ILE A 20 12.91 -17.05 -22.81
C ILE A 20 13.24 -16.33 -24.12
N TYR A 21 12.78 -16.89 -25.22
CA TYR A 21 13.03 -16.37 -26.55
C TYR A 21 11.72 -16.28 -27.34
N THR A 22 11.61 -15.21 -28.12
CA THR A 22 10.56 -15.05 -29.14
C THR A 22 11.22 -15.08 -30.51
N ASP A 23 10.77 -15.98 -31.37
CA ASP A 23 11.22 -16.01 -32.77
C ASP A 23 10.14 -15.45 -33.68
N ALA A 24 10.51 -14.50 -34.54
CA ALA A 24 9.73 -14.09 -35.69
C ALA A 24 10.25 -14.90 -36.89
N VAL A 25 9.65 -16.07 -37.13
CA VAL A 25 10.11 -16.97 -38.19
C VAL A 25 9.92 -16.29 -39.54
N ARG A 26 10.86 -16.48 -40.48
CA ARG A 26 10.84 -15.98 -41.88
C ARG A 26 9.56 -16.30 -42.69
N ARG A 27 8.61 -17.06 -42.14
CA ARG A 27 7.30 -17.40 -42.75
C ARG A 27 6.09 -16.71 -42.08
N GLY A 28 6.31 -15.79 -41.14
CA GLY A 28 5.27 -14.93 -40.56
C GLY A 28 4.57 -15.50 -39.32
N ASP A 29 5.09 -16.56 -38.71
CA ASP A 29 4.61 -17.12 -37.45
C ASP A 29 5.46 -16.60 -36.28
N CYS A 30 4.83 -16.30 -35.14
CA CYS A 30 5.53 -15.94 -33.91
C CYS A 30 5.56 -17.15 -32.97
N GLY A 31 6.77 -17.56 -32.57
CA GLY A 31 7.01 -18.67 -31.66
C GLY A 31 7.55 -18.19 -30.33
N VAL A 32 7.03 -18.76 -29.25
CA VAL A 32 7.54 -18.58 -27.89
C VAL A 32 8.29 -19.84 -27.49
N TYR A 33 9.51 -19.68 -26.98
CA TYR A 33 10.33 -20.78 -26.48
C TYR A 33 10.90 -20.46 -25.11
N ALA A 34 10.86 -21.42 -24.19
CA ALA A 34 11.52 -21.36 -22.89
C ALA A 34 12.46 -22.56 -22.75
N THR A 35 13.75 -22.29 -22.53
CA THR A 35 14.74 -23.32 -22.21
C THR A 35 15.03 -23.27 -20.72
N LEU A 36 14.73 -24.37 -20.03
CA LEU A 36 14.94 -24.53 -18.59
C LEU A 36 16.39 -24.91 -18.28
N SER A 37 16.77 -24.81 -17.00
CA SER A 37 18.11 -25.13 -16.50
C SER A 37 18.51 -26.60 -16.71
N ASP A 38 17.53 -27.49 -16.80
CA ASP A 38 17.71 -28.92 -17.11
C ASP A 38 17.90 -29.20 -18.62
N GLY A 39 17.88 -28.16 -19.46
CA GLY A 39 18.00 -28.26 -20.92
C GLY A 39 16.69 -28.54 -21.65
N THR A 40 15.57 -28.73 -20.94
CA THR A 40 14.25 -28.91 -21.55
C THR A 40 13.85 -27.63 -22.26
N THR A 41 13.54 -27.73 -23.56
CA THR A 41 12.99 -26.61 -24.34
C THR A 41 11.51 -26.80 -24.57
N LEU A 42 10.72 -25.84 -24.12
CA LEU A 42 9.25 -25.82 -24.22
C LEU A 42 8.86 -24.74 -25.22
N GLY A 43 8.11 -25.08 -26.27
CA GLY A 43 7.74 -24.16 -27.33
C GLY A 43 6.25 -24.16 -27.66
N ARG A 44 5.71 -23.01 -28.08
CA ARG A 44 4.37 -22.90 -28.68
C ARG A 44 4.40 -21.90 -29.84
N SER A 45 3.87 -22.30 -30.99
CA SER A 45 3.69 -21.44 -32.16
C SER A 45 2.27 -20.89 -32.22
N PHE A 46 2.13 -19.61 -32.55
CA PHE A 46 0.83 -18.96 -32.73
C PHE A 46 0.58 -18.62 -34.20
N ALA A 47 -0.63 -18.92 -34.69
CA ALA A 47 -1.04 -18.64 -36.07
C ALA A 47 -1.21 -17.13 -36.33
N ARG A 48 -1.04 -16.73 -37.60
CA ARG A 48 -1.14 -15.34 -38.10
C ARG A 48 -2.43 -14.61 -37.66
N GLY A 49 -2.30 -13.30 -37.45
CA GLY A 49 -3.43 -12.36 -37.39
C GLY A 49 -4.02 -12.06 -36.00
N MET A 50 -3.72 -12.86 -34.98
CA MET A 50 -4.33 -12.65 -33.66
C MET A 50 -3.55 -11.67 -32.76
N ARG A 51 -2.23 -11.50 -32.95
CA ARG A 51 -1.35 -10.65 -32.09
C ARG A 51 -0.12 -10.09 -32.83
N CYS A 52 -0.31 -9.10 -33.72
CA CYS A 52 0.74 -8.52 -34.56
C CYS A 52 1.64 -7.46 -33.89
N THR A 53 2.08 -7.65 -32.64
CA THR A 53 3.17 -6.83 -32.05
C THR A 53 4.12 -7.69 -31.24
N ASN A 54 5.44 -7.47 -31.40
CA ASN A 54 6.50 -8.20 -30.67
C ASN A 54 6.25 -8.21 -29.15
N TYR A 55 5.79 -7.08 -28.59
CA TYR A 55 5.43 -6.94 -27.18
C TYR A 55 4.35 -7.94 -26.70
N LYS A 56 3.32 -8.21 -27.51
CA LYS A 56 2.26 -9.18 -27.14
C LYS A 56 2.79 -10.61 -27.16
N ALA A 57 3.68 -10.94 -28.10
CA ALA A 57 4.33 -12.24 -28.15
C ALA A 57 5.30 -12.43 -26.98
N GLU A 58 6.10 -11.41 -26.64
CA GLU A 58 7.00 -11.37 -25.48
C GLU A 58 6.24 -11.51 -24.15
N THR A 59 5.11 -10.81 -24.00
CA THR A 59 4.28 -10.91 -22.79
C THR A 59 3.70 -12.31 -22.61
N GLU A 60 3.21 -12.93 -23.69
CA GLU A 60 2.75 -14.33 -23.64
C GLU A 60 3.92 -15.30 -23.39
N ALA A 61 5.11 -14.99 -23.90
CA ALA A 61 6.31 -15.77 -23.64
C ALA A 61 6.66 -15.85 -22.16
N ILE A 62 6.67 -14.67 -21.53
CA ILE A 62 6.96 -14.55 -20.10
C ILE A 62 5.87 -15.24 -19.27
N LYS A 63 4.58 -15.07 -19.62
CA LYS A 63 3.47 -15.75 -18.93
C LYS A 63 3.57 -17.27 -19.02
N GLU A 64 3.81 -17.80 -20.21
CA GLU A 64 3.88 -19.24 -20.44
C GLU A 64 5.10 -19.86 -19.74
N ALA A 65 6.25 -19.19 -19.79
CA ALA A 65 7.44 -19.59 -19.06
C ALA A 65 7.19 -19.57 -17.55
N LEU A 66 6.62 -18.48 -17.01
CA LEU A 66 6.28 -18.36 -15.60
C LEU A 66 5.33 -19.47 -15.16
N ASN A 67 4.26 -19.74 -15.91
CA ASN A 67 3.30 -20.78 -15.58
C ASN A 67 3.93 -22.18 -15.54
N LYS A 68 4.85 -22.49 -16.47
CA LYS A 68 5.54 -23.79 -16.53
C LYS A 68 6.57 -23.96 -15.43
N VAL A 69 7.29 -22.89 -15.10
CA VAL A 69 8.25 -22.89 -13.99
C VAL A 69 7.49 -23.02 -12.68
N ALA A 70 6.45 -22.21 -12.49
CA ALA A 70 5.58 -22.26 -11.34
C ALA A 70 4.95 -23.65 -11.20
N SER A 71 4.34 -24.22 -12.23
CA SER A 71 3.66 -25.54 -12.13
C SER A 71 4.60 -26.71 -11.86
N ARG A 72 5.89 -26.61 -12.22
CA ARG A 72 6.92 -27.60 -11.86
C ARG A 72 7.46 -27.40 -10.45
N ALA A 73 7.62 -26.15 -10.02
CA ALA A 73 8.15 -25.82 -8.69
C ALA A 73 7.08 -25.94 -7.60
N LEU A 74 5.83 -25.57 -7.90
CA LEU A 74 4.70 -25.52 -6.96
C LEU A 74 4.51 -26.84 -6.20
N PRO A 75 4.50 -28.04 -6.82
CA PRO A 75 4.36 -29.30 -6.08
C PRO A 75 5.48 -29.50 -5.03
N SER A 76 6.74 -29.20 -5.38
CA SER A 76 7.87 -29.28 -4.44
C SER A 76 7.84 -28.19 -3.36
N MET A 77 7.16 -27.07 -3.64
CA MET A 77 7.00 -25.96 -2.69
C MET A 77 5.76 -26.14 -1.79
N GLU A 78 4.74 -26.85 -2.25
CA GLU A 78 3.57 -27.26 -1.47
C GLU A 78 3.94 -28.26 -0.37
N GLU A 79 4.98 -29.08 -0.60
CA GLU A 79 5.56 -29.95 0.43
C GLU A 79 6.15 -29.16 1.61
N ASP A 80 6.66 -27.94 1.38
CA ASP A 80 7.07 -27.03 2.45
C ASP A 80 5.89 -26.13 2.86
N GLY A 81 5.10 -26.62 3.83
CA GLY A 81 3.92 -25.92 4.36
C GLY A 81 4.16 -24.48 4.87
N ARG A 82 5.42 -24.04 5.00
CA ARG A 82 5.77 -22.66 5.37
C ARG A 82 5.77 -21.69 4.18
N LEU A 83 5.97 -22.17 2.94
CA LEU A 83 6.08 -21.31 1.75
C LEU A 83 4.72 -20.88 1.19
N LEU A 84 3.70 -21.74 1.31
CA LEU A 84 2.35 -21.45 0.81
C LEU A 84 1.72 -20.19 1.42
N PRO A 85 1.76 -19.97 2.75
CA PRO A 85 1.28 -18.72 3.34
C PRO A 85 2.04 -17.49 2.83
N MET A 86 3.36 -17.60 2.63
CA MET A 86 4.16 -16.49 2.11
C MET A 86 3.80 -16.14 0.66
N LEU A 87 3.65 -17.14 -0.20
CA LEU A 87 3.26 -16.97 -1.61
C LEU A 87 1.84 -16.40 -1.74
N SER A 88 0.88 -16.96 -0.99
CA SER A 88 -0.51 -16.48 -0.97
C SER A 88 -0.63 -15.04 -0.44
N GLY A 89 0.27 -14.65 0.47
CA GLY A 89 0.33 -13.33 1.07
C GLY A 89 1.06 -12.28 0.22
N LEU A 90 1.89 -12.68 -0.74
CA LEU A 90 2.78 -11.76 -1.47
C LEU A 90 2.01 -10.63 -2.18
N SER A 91 0.87 -10.95 -2.80
CA SER A 91 0.02 -9.96 -3.47
C SER A 91 -0.70 -9.00 -2.52
N LYS A 92 -0.79 -9.36 -1.24
CA LYS A 92 -1.44 -8.58 -0.17
C LYS A 92 -0.44 -7.81 0.67
N ARG A 93 0.84 -8.18 0.62
CA ARG A 93 1.91 -7.57 1.41
C ARG A 93 2.28 -6.20 0.85
N TYR A 94 2.47 -5.26 1.76
CA TYR A 94 3.04 -3.97 1.45
C TYR A 94 4.56 -4.14 1.34
N LEU A 95 5.12 -3.74 0.19
CA LEU A 95 6.57 -3.84 -0.10
C LEU A 95 7.27 -2.47 -0.02
N GLY A 96 6.57 -1.44 0.47
CA GLY A 96 7.07 -0.08 0.55
C GLY A 96 7.82 0.21 1.86
N GLN A 97 8.02 1.50 2.12
CA GLN A 97 8.75 1.99 3.29
C GLN A 97 8.03 1.66 4.59
N ASP A 98 8.75 1.12 5.58
CA ASP A 98 8.20 0.95 6.92
C ASP A 98 7.96 2.30 7.60
N TYR A 99 6.73 2.50 8.08
CA TYR A 99 6.27 3.69 8.80
C TYR A 99 6.21 3.50 10.32
N SER A 100 6.69 2.36 10.84
CA SER A 100 6.82 2.09 12.28
C SER A 100 7.73 3.11 12.96
N VAL A 101 8.90 3.41 12.36
CA VAL A 101 9.91 4.30 12.94
C VAL A 101 10.27 5.38 11.94
N ARG A 102 9.60 6.53 12.02
CA ARG A 102 9.96 7.70 11.21
C ARG A 102 10.92 8.61 11.97
N LYS A 103 12.09 8.90 11.37
CA LYS A 103 13.02 9.93 11.86
C LYS A 103 12.30 11.28 11.86
N THR A 104 12.23 11.92 13.02
CA THR A 104 11.77 13.30 13.24
C THR A 104 12.56 14.26 12.35
N ASN A 105 12.10 14.50 11.13
CA ASN A 105 12.74 15.46 10.23
C ASN A 105 11.71 16.42 9.64
N VAL A 106 11.99 17.70 9.89
CA VAL A 106 11.38 18.95 9.38
C VAL A 106 10.04 19.35 10.02
N GLY A 107 10.13 20.13 11.11
CA GLY A 107 9.00 20.82 11.77
C GLY A 107 8.05 19.88 12.50
N ALA A 108 7.93 20.03 13.82
CA ALA A 108 6.97 19.24 14.58
C ALA A 108 5.54 19.58 14.10
N ILE A 109 4.82 18.59 13.55
CA ILE A 109 3.41 18.74 13.24
C ILE A 109 2.67 18.92 14.57
N THR A 110 1.84 19.95 14.68
CA THR A 110 1.01 20.22 15.86
C THR A 110 -0.46 19.92 15.58
N ALA A 111 -1.26 19.78 16.63
CA ALA A 111 -2.71 19.57 16.55
C ALA A 111 -3.40 20.66 15.69
N ASP A 112 -2.96 21.91 15.84
CA ASP A 112 -3.56 23.07 15.17
C ASP A 112 -3.27 23.08 13.65
N MET A 113 -2.26 22.35 13.19
CA MET A 113 -1.95 22.21 11.75
C MET A 113 -2.84 21.18 11.05
N ILE A 114 -3.47 20.26 11.79
CA ILE A 114 -4.15 19.09 11.21
C ILE A 114 -5.34 19.48 10.34
N ASP A 115 -6.12 20.49 10.72
CA ASP A 115 -7.27 20.96 9.94
C ASP A 115 -6.85 21.52 8.55
N MET A 116 -5.65 22.08 8.44
CA MET A 116 -5.10 22.58 7.18
C MET A 116 -4.47 21.45 6.36
N LEU A 117 -3.70 20.58 7.01
CA LEU A 117 -3.08 19.42 6.38
C LEU A 117 -4.12 18.43 5.84
N SER A 118 -5.27 18.30 6.50
CA SER A 118 -6.35 17.42 6.04
C SER A 118 -6.87 17.84 4.67
N LYS A 119 -7.04 19.14 4.43
CA LYS A 119 -7.55 19.67 3.16
C LYS A 119 -6.53 19.58 2.02
N LYS A 120 -5.23 19.73 2.33
CA LYS A 120 -4.19 19.85 1.30
C LYS A 120 -3.43 18.55 1.01
N SER A 121 -3.25 17.71 2.02
CA SER A 121 -2.24 16.65 1.97
C SER A 121 -2.71 15.27 2.41
N PHE A 122 -3.90 15.17 3.00
CA PHE A 122 -4.41 13.86 3.38
C PHE A 122 -5.02 13.15 2.16
N PRO A 123 -4.84 11.83 2.03
CA PRO A 123 -5.63 11.03 1.09
C PRO A 123 -7.10 11.01 1.52
N LEU A 124 -7.99 10.71 0.57
CA LEU A 124 -9.44 10.77 0.78
C LEU A 124 -9.93 9.93 1.98
N CYS A 125 -9.29 8.79 2.26
CA CYS A 125 -9.61 7.96 3.43
C CYS A 125 -9.39 8.72 4.75
N MET A 126 -8.27 9.43 4.90
CA MET A 126 -7.95 10.17 6.12
C MET A 126 -8.72 11.50 6.18
N GLN A 127 -9.01 12.11 5.03
CA GLN A 127 -9.93 13.26 4.96
C GLN A 127 -11.33 12.89 5.47
N ASN A 128 -11.81 11.69 5.12
CA ASN A 128 -13.13 11.23 5.58
C ASN A 128 -13.18 11.07 7.09
N VAL A 129 -12.21 10.34 7.67
CA VAL A 129 -12.16 10.14 9.12
C VAL A 129 -12.00 11.48 9.85
N HIS A 130 -11.13 12.36 9.34
CA HIS A 130 -10.98 13.71 9.92
C HIS A 130 -12.29 14.48 9.89
N LEU A 131 -13.02 14.51 8.77
CA LEU A 131 -14.30 15.21 8.71
C LEU A 131 -15.33 14.62 9.67
N ALA A 132 -15.46 13.28 9.72
CA ALA A 132 -16.37 12.62 10.64
C ALA A 132 -16.06 12.96 12.11
N MET A 133 -14.77 13.04 12.46
CA MET A 133 -14.32 13.47 13.79
C MET A 133 -14.80 14.88 14.13
N LYS A 134 -14.67 15.82 13.18
CA LYS A 134 -15.10 17.22 13.36
C LYS A 134 -16.62 17.38 13.40
N GLN A 135 -17.36 16.51 12.73
CA GLN A 135 -18.83 16.56 12.66
C GLN A 135 -19.50 15.90 13.85
N ASN A 136 -19.00 14.74 14.25
CA ASN A 136 -19.63 13.91 15.27
C ASN A 136 -19.00 14.11 16.65
N HIS A 137 -17.88 14.84 16.74
CA HIS A 137 -17.07 15.00 17.95
C HIS A 137 -16.70 13.64 18.59
N HIS A 138 -16.62 12.60 17.77
CA HIS A 138 -16.33 11.22 18.17
C HIS A 138 -15.93 10.40 16.94
N LEU A 139 -15.20 9.30 17.17
CA LEU A 139 -14.88 8.28 16.17
C LEU A 139 -15.03 6.90 16.79
N ARG A 140 -15.61 5.95 16.03
CA ARG A 140 -15.63 4.51 16.38
C ARG A 140 -14.25 3.87 16.29
N HIS A 141 -14.12 2.70 16.89
CA HIS A 141 -12.83 2.01 17.07
C HIS A 141 -11.97 1.91 15.80
N GLY A 142 -12.51 1.37 14.71
CA GLY A 142 -11.77 1.23 13.45
C GLY A 142 -11.25 2.56 12.90
N SER A 143 -12.03 3.63 13.06
CA SER A 143 -11.65 4.99 12.66
C SER A 143 -10.56 5.58 13.55
N ARG A 144 -10.66 5.38 14.87
CA ARG A 144 -9.63 5.82 15.83
C ARG A 144 -8.28 5.16 15.54
N LEU A 145 -8.28 3.87 15.22
CA LEU A 145 -7.06 3.11 14.95
C LEU A 145 -6.43 3.51 13.61
N GLN A 146 -7.21 3.48 12.51
CA GLN A 146 -6.71 3.85 11.18
C GLN A 146 -6.16 5.28 11.16
N TYR A 147 -6.88 6.23 11.76
CA TYR A 147 -6.50 7.64 11.74
C TYR A 147 -5.43 7.98 12.77
N GLY A 148 -5.52 7.44 14.00
CA GLY A 148 -4.52 7.65 15.04
C GLY A 148 -3.13 7.16 14.63
N LEU A 149 -3.03 5.96 14.04
CA LEU A 149 -1.76 5.45 13.52
C LEU A 149 -1.27 6.24 12.31
N PHE A 150 -2.16 6.68 11.42
CA PHE A 150 -1.78 7.58 10.33
C PHE A 150 -1.19 8.90 10.85
N LEU A 151 -1.83 9.53 11.85
CA LEU A 151 -1.37 10.77 12.48
C LEU A 151 0.01 10.59 13.14
N LYS A 152 0.22 9.47 13.84
CA LYS A 152 1.54 9.09 14.34
C LYS A 152 2.56 9.01 13.20
N GLY A 153 2.23 8.30 12.12
CA GLY A 153 3.12 8.08 10.99
C GLY A 153 3.48 9.35 10.21
N ILE A 154 2.62 10.39 10.19
CA ILE A 154 2.98 11.68 9.59
C ILE A 154 3.89 12.51 10.51
N GLY A 155 3.98 12.16 11.79
CA GLY A 155 4.88 12.78 12.77
C GLY A 155 4.17 13.62 13.84
N LEU A 156 2.86 13.44 14.06
CA LEU A 156 2.17 14.09 15.18
C LEU A 156 2.65 13.46 16.51
N PRO A 157 3.29 14.21 17.41
CA PRO A 157 3.75 13.66 18.68
C PRO A 157 2.57 13.31 19.59
N LEU A 158 2.81 12.41 20.56
CA LEU A 158 1.76 11.90 21.46
C LEU A 158 1.00 13.02 22.17
N ASP A 159 1.70 14.00 22.71
CA ASP A 159 1.06 15.09 23.47
C ASP A 159 0.12 15.93 22.57
N GLU A 160 0.52 16.18 21.32
CA GLU A 160 -0.32 16.86 20.34
C GLU A 160 -1.47 15.99 19.85
N ALA A 161 -1.28 14.67 19.75
CA ALA A 161 -2.37 13.74 19.45
C ALA A 161 -3.41 13.72 20.58
N LEU A 162 -2.98 13.63 21.83
CA LEU A 162 -3.85 13.73 23.00
C LEU A 162 -4.59 15.07 23.02
N LYS A 163 -3.88 16.19 22.78
CA LYS A 163 -4.49 17.52 22.65
C LYS A 163 -5.57 17.53 21.56
N LEU A 164 -5.24 17.05 20.36
CA LEU A 164 -6.17 17.02 19.21
C LEU A 164 -7.46 16.26 19.54
N PHE A 165 -7.33 15.00 19.99
CA PHE A 165 -8.49 14.16 20.27
C PHE A 165 -9.27 14.66 21.48
N ARG A 166 -8.60 15.11 22.55
CA ARG A 166 -9.27 15.67 23.73
C ARG A 166 -10.09 16.89 23.35
N THR A 167 -9.48 17.88 22.69
CA THR A 167 -10.17 19.11 22.28
C THR A 167 -11.37 18.85 21.37
N GLU A 168 -11.30 17.86 20.48
CA GLU A 168 -12.43 17.57 19.60
C GLU A 168 -13.50 16.72 20.29
N PHE A 169 -13.11 15.68 21.05
CA PHE A 169 -14.08 14.78 21.68
C PHE A 169 -14.81 15.44 22.84
N THR A 170 -14.15 16.31 23.60
CA THR A 170 -14.80 16.98 24.74
C THR A 170 -15.83 18.03 24.33
N LYS A 171 -16.10 18.18 23.04
CA LYS A 171 -17.28 18.92 22.53
C LYS A 171 -18.55 18.07 22.57
N GLY A 172 -18.42 16.74 22.53
CA GLY A 172 -19.52 15.79 22.60
C GLY A 172 -19.54 14.92 23.87
N MET A 173 -18.50 14.97 24.70
CA MET A 173 -18.42 14.26 25.99
C MET A 173 -17.67 15.09 27.04
N ASP A 174 -17.70 14.68 28.30
CA ASP A 174 -16.91 15.33 29.35
C ASP A 174 -15.44 14.87 29.34
N VAL A 175 -14.60 15.64 30.04
CA VAL A 175 -13.15 15.44 30.10
C VAL A 175 -12.78 14.13 30.81
N ASP A 176 -13.52 13.75 31.85
CA ASP A 176 -13.22 12.53 32.62
C ASP A 176 -13.58 11.28 31.81
N THR A 177 -14.67 11.32 31.05
CA THR A 177 -15.04 10.28 30.09
C THR A 177 -13.97 10.12 29.01
N PHE A 178 -13.45 11.23 28.48
CA PHE A 178 -12.36 11.18 27.51
C PHE A 178 -11.11 10.48 28.09
N ASP A 179 -10.68 10.93 29.26
CA ASP A 179 -9.46 10.42 29.90
C ASP A 179 -9.58 8.94 30.26
N LYS A 180 -10.75 8.48 30.72
CA LYS A 180 -11.02 7.07 31.04
C LYS A 180 -11.12 6.17 29.81
N LYS A 181 -11.87 6.59 28.78
CA LYS A 181 -12.22 5.71 27.63
C LYS A 181 -11.20 5.77 26.49
N TYR A 182 -10.53 6.90 26.25
CA TYR A 182 -9.78 7.12 25.00
C TYR A 182 -8.29 7.42 25.19
N SER A 183 -7.89 8.07 26.29
CA SER A 183 -6.48 8.45 26.50
C SER A 183 -5.53 7.25 26.50
N TYR A 184 -6.00 6.10 27.01
CA TYR A 184 -5.24 4.86 27.03
C TYR A 184 -4.98 4.34 25.61
N GLY A 185 -6.02 4.24 24.78
CA GLY A 185 -5.88 3.77 23.39
C GLY A 185 -4.97 4.66 22.54
N ILE A 186 -4.99 5.98 22.77
CA ILE A 186 -4.07 6.90 22.09
C ILE A 186 -2.63 6.62 22.52
N ARG A 187 -2.35 6.48 23.82
CA ARG A 187 -0.99 6.14 24.31
C ARG A 187 -0.52 4.77 23.83
N TYR A 188 -1.44 3.82 23.73
CA TYR A 188 -1.20 2.48 23.21
C TYR A 188 -0.71 2.51 21.76
N ASN A 189 -1.32 3.31 20.88
CA ASN A 189 -0.87 3.49 19.49
C ASN A 189 0.60 3.97 19.37
N TYR A 190 1.12 4.65 20.40
CA TYR A 190 2.49 5.19 20.47
C TYR A 190 3.44 4.29 21.29
N GLY A 191 3.03 3.05 21.60
CA GLY A 191 3.85 2.10 22.37
C GLY A 191 4.15 2.54 23.81
N LYS A 192 3.33 3.45 24.38
CA LYS A 192 3.49 3.91 25.77
C LYS A 192 2.70 3.08 26.78
N GLU A 193 1.90 2.14 26.31
CA GLU A 193 1.07 1.25 27.11
C GLU A 193 1.19 -0.21 26.62
N GLY A 194 0.64 -1.18 27.36
CA GLY A 194 0.63 -2.60 27.00
C GLY A 194 2.03 -3.23 26.87
N LYS A 195 2.23 -4.08 25.84
CA LYS A 195 3.54 -4.69 25.51
C LYS A 195 4.59 -3.69 25.01
N LYS A 196 4.26 -2.40 24.94
CA LYS A 196 5.11 -1.32 24.41
C LYS A 196 5.53 -1.56 22.95
N THR A 197 4.66 -2.20 22.18
CA THR A 197 4.83 -2.40 20.74
C THR A 197 4.51 -1.09 20.02
N ASP A 198 5.42 -0.63 19.16
CA ASP A 198 5.24 0.57 18.37
C ASP A 198 4.46 0.24 17.08
N TYR A 199 3.12 0.32 17.14
CA TYR A 199 2.24 -0.20 16.09
C TYR A 199 2.40 0.50 14.73
N THR A 200 2.54 -0.27 13.67
CA THR A 200 2.76 0.28 12.32
C THR A 200 1.49 0.89 11.74
N PRO A 201 1.58 2.09 11.13
CA PRO A 201 0.49 2.67 10.36
C PRO A 201 -0.05 1.73 9.27
N PHE A 202 -1.35 1.81 8.99
CA PHE A 202 -1.99 0.90 8.05
C PHE A 202 -1.67 1.23 6.60
N GLY A 203 -1.11 0.25 5.88
CA GLY A 203 -0.99 0.30 4.42
C GLY A 203 -2.33 0.20 3.70
N CYS A 204 -2.38 0.65 2.45
CA CYS A 204 -3.63 0.67 1.67
C CYS A 204 -4.27 -0.72 1.55
N MET A 205 -3.48 -1.79 1.37
CA MET A 205 -4.03 -3.14 1.27
C MET A 205 -4.75 -3.57 2.55
N LYS A 206 -4.20 -3.26 3.73
CA LYS A 206 -4.88 -3.53 5.02
C LYS A 206 -6.20 -2.75 5.10
N ILE A 207 -6.19 -1.47 4.72
CA ILE A 207 -7.39 -0.61 4.74
C ILE A 207 -8.46 -1.07 3.72
N ILE A 208 -8.05 -1.62 2.58
CA ILE A 208 -8.96 -2.06 1.51
C ILE A 208 -9.55 -3.44 1.80
N MET A 209 -8.77 -4.35 2.39
CA MET A 209 -9.12 -5.76 2.48
C MET A 209 -9.58 -6.20 3.88
N ASN A 210 -9.21 -5.47 4.94
CA ASN A 210 -9.50 -5.85 6.32
C ASN A 210 -10.50 -4.87 6.95
N ASN A 211 -11.37 -5.39 7.83
CA ASN A 211 -12.36 -4.63 8.60
C ASN A 211 -13.18 -3.62 7.75
N PRO A 212 -14.03 -4.11 6.82
CA PRO A 212 -14.87 -3.23 6.02
C PRO A 212 -15.79 -2.38 6.92
N PRO A 213 -15.96 -1.08 6.63
CA PRO A 213 -16.75 -0.18 7.47
C PRO A 213 -18.23 -0.55 7.47
N ALA A 214 -18.87 -0.47 8.64
CA ALA A 214 -20.31 -0.61 8.82
C ALA A 214 -21.01 0.76 8.89
N ALA A 215 -22.33 0.76 9.04
CA ALA A 215 -23.10 2.00 9.21
C ALA A 215 -22.62 2.77 10.46
N GLY A 216 -22.26 4.04 10.28
CA GLY A 216 -21.69 4.89 11.32
C GLY A 216 -20.16 4.89 11.39
N ASP A 217 -19.49 4.00 10.66
CA ASP A 217 -18.02 4.00 10.56
C ASP A 217 -17.51 4.97 9.50
N ALA A 218 -16.35 5.57 9.75
CA ALA A 218 -15.69 6.48 8.82
C ALA A 218 -14.36 5.94 8.26
N HIS A 219 -13.90 4.76 8.72
CA HIS A 219 -12.66 4.13 8.27
C HIS A 219 -12.79 3.43 6.92
N GLY A 220 -11.70 2.83 6.45
CA GLY A 220 -11.64 2.15 5.17
C GLY A 220 -11.18 3.04 4.02
N CYS A 221 -11.26 2.49 2.80
CA CYS A 221 -10.88 3.17 1.57
C CYS A 221 -12.13 3.69 0.83
N PRO A 222 -12.28 5.01 0.62
CA PRO A 222 -13.40 5.57 -0.15
C PRO A 222 -13.54 4.99 -1.56
N PHE A 223 -12.42 4.69 -2.24
CA PHE A 223 -12.43 4.08 -3.57
C PHE A 223 -12.84 2.61 -3.59
N ARG A 224 -13.12 2.02 -2.42
CA ARG A 224 -13.61 0.64 -2.28
C ARG A 224 -14.97 0.57 -1.62
N HIS A 225 -15.16 1.35 -0.55
CA HIS A 225 -16.27 1.17 0.38
C HIS A 225 -17.39 2.21 0.23
N PHE A 226 -17.16 3.33 -0.44
CA PHE A 226 -18.23 4.30 -0.67
C PHE A 226 -19.13 3.84 -1.81
N ASP A 227 -20.40 4.24 -1.74
CA ASP A 227 -21.27 4.17 -2.90
C ASP A 227 -20.76 5.11 -4.01
N THR A 228 -21.12 4.77 -5.25
CA THR A 228 -20.56 5.40 -6.43
C THR A 228 -20.92 6.90 -6.52
N ASP A 229 -22.14 7.28 -6.12
CA ASP A 229 -22.61 8.65 -6.31
C ASP A 229 -22.10 9.56 -5.20
N PHE A 230 -22.05 9.08 -3.96
CA PHE A 230 -21.38 9.77 -2.86
C PHE A 230 -19.89 9.96 -3.13
N LEU A 231 -19.20 8.96 -3.67
CA LEU A 231 -17.79 9.08 -4.04
C LEU A 231 -17.57 10.16 -5.10
N LYS A 232 -18.39 10.20 -6.16
CA LYS A 232 -18.32 11.27 -7.17
C LYS A 232 -18.55 12.64 -6.57
N GLN A 233 -19.57 12.79 -5.72
CA GLN A 233 -19.88 14.05 -5.05
C GLN A 233 -18.69 14.51 -4.20
N ARG A 234 -18.10 13.58 -3.45
CA ARG A 234 -16.95 13.84 -2.59
C ARG A 234 -15.71 14.27 -3.38
N ILE A 235 -15.40 13.56 -4.47
CA ILE A 235 -14.26 13.91 -5.34
C ILE A 235 -14.50 15.29 -5.99
N SER A 236 -15.71 15.57 -6.47
CA SER A 236 -16.08 16.85 -7.09
C SER A 236 -15.98 18.01 -6.09
N ALA A 237 -16.39 17.80 -4.84
CA ALA A 237 -16.30 18.80 -3.78
C ALA A 237 -14.84 19.23 -3.48
N ASN A 238 -13.87 18.37 -3.81
CA ASN A 238 -12.45 18.66 -3.68
C ASN A 238 -11.85 19.34 -4.94
N GLY A 239 -12.70 19.82 -5.86
CA GLY A 239 -12.28 20.65 -7.00
C GLY A 239 -11.84 19.88 -8.25
N VAL A 240 -12.05 18.55 -8.28
CA VAL A 240 -11.74 17.74 -9.46
C VAL A 240 -12.79 17.98 -10.56
N SER A 241 -12.32 18.15 -11.80
CA SER A 241 -13.20 18.36 -12.97
C SER A 241 -14.09 17.14 -13.24
N LYS A 242 -15.21 17.33 -13.96
CA LYS A 242 -16.12 16.24 -14.34
C LYS A 242 -15.41 15.10 -15.08
N ASP A 243 -14.54 15.44 -16.02
CA ASP A 243 -13.71 14.47 -16.78
C ASP A 243 -12.71 13.73 -15.87
N GLY A 244 -12.08 14.44 -14.93
CA GLY A 244 -11.20 13.85 -13.93
C GLY A 244 -11.95 12.86 -13.01
N VAL A 245 -13.17 13.21 -12.59
CA VAL A 245 -14.04 12.32 -11.82
C VAL A 245 -14.33 11.05 -12.61
N GLU A 246 -14.73 11.14 -13.88
CA GLU A 246 -15.00 9.98 -14.73
C GLU A 246 -13.77 9.08 -14.88
N THR A 247 -12.59 9.68 -15.05
CA THR A 247 -11.31 8.96 -15.13
C THR A 247 -11.00 8.21 -13.84
N ILE A 248 -11.14 8.84 -12.68
CA ILE A 248 -10.95 8.17 -11.38
C ILE A 248 -11.95 7.02 -11.23
N MET A 249 -13.22 7.27 -11.55
CA MET A 249 -14.30 6.28 -11.41
C MET A 249 -14.10 5.04 -12.30
N LYS A 250 -13.41 5.17 -13.44
CA LYS A 250 -13.01 4.02 -14.27
C LYS A 250 -12.12 3.05 -13.50
N TYR A 251 -11.11 3.56 -12.80
CA TYR A 251 -10.22 2.73 -11.98
C TYR A 251 -10.93 2.16 -10.76
N THR A 252 -11.77 2.95 -10.09
CA THR A 252 -12.61 2.51 -8.96
C THR A 252 -13.49 1.32 -9.36
N LYS A 253 -14.21 1.41 -10.48
CA LYS A 253 -15.07 0.31 -10.99
C LYS A 253 -14.29 -0.93 -11.40
N GLY A 254 -13.03 -0.77 -11.84
CA GLY A 254 -12.11 -1.89 -12.10
C GLY A 254 -11.52 -2.53 -10.85
N GLY A 255 -11.85 -2.03 -9.65
CA GLY A 255 -11.27 -2.50 -8.38
C GLY A 255 -9.83 -2.02 -8.15
N HIS A 256 -9.31 -1.12 -8.97
CA HIS A 256 -7.96 -0.57 -8.88
C HIS A 256 -7.91 0.63 -7.92
N CYS A 257 -8.25 0.41 -6.65
CA CYS A 257 -8.44 1.48 -5.65
C CYS A 257 -7.19 2.35 -5.44
N GLN A 258 -5.99 1.75 -5.43
CA GLN A 258 -4.73 2.48 -5.29
C GLN A 258 -4.43 3.37 -6.51
N VAL A 259 -4.74 2.88 -7.72
CA VAL A 259 -4.58 3.65 -8.97
C VAL A 259 -5.59 4.80 -9.00
N ALA A 260 -6.82 4.57 -8.56
CA ALA A 260 -7.82 5.63 -8.41
C ALA A 260 -7.35 6.72 -7.41
N CYS A 261 -6.76 6.31 -6.29
CA CYS A 261 -6.17 7.22 -5.30
C CYS A 261 -4.98 8.01 -5.86
N ALA A 262 -4.11 7.38 -6.66
CA ALA A 262 -3.02 8.05 -7.35
C ALA A 262 -3.53 9.06 -8.39
N LYS A 263 -4.53 8.69 -9.20
CA LYS A 263 -5.11 9.62 -10.17
C LYS A 263 -5.80 10.80 -9.49
N TYR A 264 -6.48 10.55 -8.38
CA TYR A 264 -7.02 11.59 -7.52
C TYR A 264 -5.94 12.53 -6.99
N PHE A 265 -4.81 11.99 -6.51
CA PHE A 265 -3.64 12.78 -6.08
C PHE A 265 -3.15 13.72 -7.18
N GLU A 266 -2.94 13.21 -8.40
CA GLU A 266 -2.47 14.01 -9.53
C GLU A 266 -3.39 15.20 -9.81
N LEU A 267 -4.70 14.92 -9.88
CA LEU A 267 -5.70 15.91 -10.23
C LEU A 267 -5.81 17.02 -9.19
N ILE A 268 -5.82 16.69 -7.88
CA ILE A 268 -5.92 17.72 -6.84
C ILE A 268 -4.62 18.55 -6.68
N HIS A 269 -3.48 18.02 -7.10
CA HIS A 269 -2.20 18.74 -7.09
C HIS A 269 -1.92 19.45 -8.42
N GLY A 270 -2.83 19.40 -9.39
CA GLY A 270 -2.69 20.07 -10.68
C GLY A 270 -1.58 19.46 -11.56
N ILE A 271 -1.29 18.18 -11.39
CA ILE A 271 -0.33 17.45 -12.21
C ILE A 271 -1.05 17.03 -13.50
N SER A 272 -0.74 17.70 -14.62
CA SER A 272 -1.24 17.36 -15.96
C SER A 272 -0.15 16.64 -16.77
N ASP A 273 -0.41 15.41 -17.20
CA ASP A 273 0.48 14.47 -17.93
C ASP A 273 1.34 15.14 -19.04
N SER A 274 2.67 14.92 -19.16
CA SER A 274 3.23 13.96 -20.16
C SER A 274 4.78 13.88 -20.24
N SER A 275 5.57 14.46 -19.32
CA SER A 275 7.05 14.38 -19.39
C SER A 275 7.70 13.39 -18.42
N SER A 276 6.90 12.63 -17.68
CA SER A 276 7.41 11.60 -16.77
C SER A 276 6.49 10.39 -16.86
N GLU A 277 6.89 9.40 -17.67
CA GLU A 277 6.29 8.06 -17.74
C GLU A 277 6.54 7.26 -16.44
N VAL A 278 6.35 7.89 -15.28
CA VAL A 278 6.40 7.24 -13.98
C VAL A 278 5.04 7.46 -13.35
N GLU A 279 4.15 6.49 -13.54
CA GLU A 279 2.88 6.41 -12.82
C GLU A 279 3.15 6.57 -11.31
N MET A 280 2.50 7.55 -10.68
CA MET A 280 2.65 7.78 -9.26
C MET A 280 2.15 6.54 -8.50
N PHE A 281 3.06 5.82 -7.88
CA PHE A 281 2.72 4.59 -7.18
C PHE A 281 2.42 4.85 -5.71
N ILE A 282 1.14 4.80 -5.33
CA ILE A 282 0.68 5.01 -3.95
C ILE A 282 0.20 3.70 -3.35
N GLN A 283 0.91 3.24 -2.32
CA GLN A 283 0.57 2.03 -1.57
C GLN A 283 0.29 2.26 -0.09
N HIS A 284 0.52 3.46 0.42
CA HIS A 284 0.35 3.80 1.83
C HIS A 284 -0.23 5.21 2.02
N PRO A 285 -1.17 5.45 2.96
CA PRO A 285 -1.67 6.80 3.26
C PRO A 285 -0.56 7.77 3.69
N ASN A 286 0.36 7.35 4.55
CA ASN A 286 1.53 8.16 4.92
C ASN A 286 2.43 8.50 3.71
N GLN A 287 2.63 7.59 2.76
CA GLN A 287 3.35 7.87 1.51
C GLN A 287 2.65 8.96 0.69
N TYR A 288 1.32 8.89 0.57
CA TYR A 288 0.52 9.95 -0.07
C TYR A 288 0.80 11.31 0.57
N PHE A 289 0.75 11.37 1.91
CA PHE A 289 1.00 12.60 2.65
C PHE A 289 2.41 13.15 2.41
N GLU A 290 3.43 12.30 2.50
CA GLU A 290 4.82 12.70 2.23
C GLU A 290 5.01 13.26 0.83
N ASN A 291 4.41 12.61 -0.18
CA ASN A 291 4.49 13.06 -1.56
C ASN A 291 3.80 14.41 -1.73
N SER A 292 2.63 14.61 -1.12
CA SER A 292 1.94 15.91 -1.12
C SER A 292 2.80 17.01 -0.49
N GLN A 293 3.36 16.75 0.69
CA GLN A 293 4.21 17.72 1.40
C GLN A 293 5.47 18.08 0.59
N LYS A 294 6.08 17.12 -0.12
CA LYS A 294 7.22 17.38 -1.02
C LYS A 294 6.86 18.28 -2.19
N LEU A 295 5.67 18.12 -2.76
CA LEU A 295 5.19 18.98 -3.84
C LEU A 295 4.89 20.40 -3.35
N ILE A 296 4.20 20.53 -2.21
CA ILE A 296 3.80 21.83 -1.65
C ILE A 296 5.01 22.63 -1.15
N SER A 297 5.99 21.98 -0.53
CA SER A 297 7.21 22.63 -0.03
C SER A 297 8.19 23.08 -1.12
N GLY A 298 7.90 22.83 -2.40
CA GLY A 298 8.73 23.29 -3.52
C GLY A 298 10.02 22.50 -3.73
N VAL A 299 10.31 21.48 -2.92
CA VAL A 299 11.47 20.58 -3.08
C VAL A 299 11.34 19.69 -4.34
N GLY A 300 10.19 19.75 -5.02
CA GLY A 300 9.92 19.06 -6.29
C GLY A 300 10.38 19.77 -7.57
N LYS A 301 11.02 20.95 -7.52
CA LYS A 301 11.67 21.57 -8.70
C LYS A 301 13.20 21.56 -8.60
N ALA A 302 13.81 20.37 -8.59
CA ALA A 302 15.14 20.12 -9.18
C ALA A 302 15.49 18.62 -9.18
N SER A 303 16.11 18.18 -10.30
CA SER A 303 16.89 16.96 -10.53
C SER A 303 16.15 15.67 -10.92
N THR A 304 16.01 15.53 -12.24
CA THR A 304 16.21 14.34 -13.08
C THR A 304 16.79 13.07 -12.43
N THR A 305 16.22 11.93 -12.87
CA THR A 305 16.58 10.50 -12.69
C THR A 305 16.10 9.79 -11.40
N PRO A 306 15.15 8.84 -11.52
CA PRO A 306 15.02 7.77 -10.55
C PRO A 306 16.24 6.86 -10.71
N ARG A 307 17.05 6.73 -9.64
CA ARG A 307 18.01 5.63 -9.53
C ARG A 307 17.20 4.34 -9.63
N GLY A 308 17.46 3.57 -10.70
CA GLY A 308 16.88 2.26 -10.91
C GLY A 308 17.05 1.38 -9.66
N VAL A 309 16.05 0.52 -9.45
CA VAL A 309 16.09 -0.58 -8.50
C VAL A 309 17.46 -1.27 -8.62
N LYS A 310 18.34 -1.04 -7.65
CA LYS A 310 19.55 -1.84 -7.50
C LYS A 310 19.08 -3.20 -7.02
N VAL A 311 18.97 -4.15 -7.94
CA VAL A 311 19.04 -5.57 -7.60
C VAL A 311 20.35 -5.74 -6.84
N VAL A 312 20.25 -5.97 -5.53
CA VAL A 312 21.40 -6.29 -4.70
C VAL A 312 21.84 -7.69 -5.14
N ASN A 313 22.84 -7.74 -6.00
CA ASN A 313 23.58 -8.97 -6.29
C ASN A 313 24.42 -9.30 -5.06
N SER A 314 23.90 -10.17 -4.19
CA SER A 314 24.70 -10.82 -3.14
C SER A 314 25.55 -11.91 -3.80
N SER A 315 26.72 -11.51 -4.29
CA SER A 315 27.78 -12.43 -4.66
C SER A 315 29.12 -11.79 -4.34
N GLN A 316 29.57 -12.00 -3.10
CA GLN A 316 30.98 -12.20 -2.79
C GLN A 316 31.14 -12.79 -1.37
N ASN A 317 31.90 -13.88 -1.32
CA ASN A 317 32.31 -14.66 -0.17
C ASN A 317 32.82 -13.79 1.00
N SER A 318 32.32 -14.06 2.20
CA SER A 318 33.16 -14.09 3.40
C SER A 318 32.63 -15.16 4.37
N MET A 319 33.56 -15.71 5.12
CA MET A 319 33.52 -17.04 5.72
C MET A 319 32.44 -17.30 6.76
N LEU A 320 32.11 -18.59 6.88
CA LEU A 320 31.38 -19.25 7.95
C LEU A 320 31.62 -18.64 9.34
N SER A 321 30.54 -18.24 9.99
CA SER A 321 30.32 -18.40 11.42
C SER A 321 28.82 -18.55 11.64
N GLN A 322 28.43 -19.61 12.34
CA GLN A 322 27.04 -19.94 12.65
C GLN A 322 26.39 -18.76 13.39
N SER A 323 25.42 -18.13 12.76
CA SER A 323 24.42 -17.32 13.44
C SER A 323 23.09 -17.56 12.75
N SER A 324 22.22 -18.31 13.42
CA SER A 324 20.81 -18.45 13.12
C SER A 324 20.22 -17.07 12.79
N VAL A 325 19.76 -16.91 11.55
CA VAL A 325 18.94 -15.76 11.18
C VAL A 325 17.58 -16.00 11.81
N ASP A 326 17.34 -15.37 12.97
CA ASP A 326 16.01 -15.26 13.54
C ASP A 326 15.15 -14.44 12.58
N VAL A 327 14.43 -15.14 11.71
CA VAL A 327 13.32 -14.58 10.94
C VAL A 327 12.23 -14.29 11.96
N LYS A 328 12.16 -13.04 12.43
CA LYS A 328 10.97 -12.57 13.11
C LYS A 328 9.82 -12.64 12.11
N GLN A 329 8.99 -13.65 12.29
CA GLN A 329 7.66 -13.72 11.73
C GLN A 329 6.93 -12.50 12.27
N GLU A 330 6.77 -11.45 11.44
CA GLU A 330 5.74 -10.45 11.71
C GLU A 330 4.43 -11.22 11.67
N GLN A 331 3.94 -11.59 12.85
CA GLN A 331 2.54 -11.94 13.02
C GLN A 331 1.76 -10.78 12.40
N MET A 332 0.89 -11.09 11.45
CA MET A 332 -0.16 -10.14 11.11
C MET A 332 -0.83 -9.80 12.43
N ASP A 333 -0.73 -8.53 12.86
CA ASP A 333 -1.39 -8.02 14.07
C ASP A 333 -2.92 -8.07 13.85
N GLU A 334 -3.47 -9.29 13.87
CA GLU A 334 -4.89 -9.60 14.00
C GLU A 334 -5.34 -9.45 15.47
N ASP A 335 -4.39 -9.36 16.41
CA ASP A 335 -4.62 -9.23 17.85
C ASP A 335 -4.63 -7.78 18.36
N LEU A 336 -4.70 -6.77 17.48
CA LEU A 336 -4.84 -5.36 17.91
C LEU A 336 -6.10 -5.13 18.76
N ASP A 337 -7.17 -5.89 18.48
CA ASP A 337 -8.42 -5.85 19.22
C ASP A 337 -8.35 -6.68 20.53
N THR A 338 -7.54 -7.74 20.56
CA THR A 338 -7.41 -8.67 21.69
C THR A 338 -6.43 -8.18 22.76
N ASP A 339 -5.39 -7.43 22.38
CA ASP A 339 -4.33 -6.94 23.28
C ASP A 339 -4.71 -5.63 24.02
N MET A 340 -5.86 -5.03 23.71
CA MET A 340 -6.45 -3.92 24.48
C MET A 340 -7.10 -4.35 25.81
N GLY A 341 -7.21 -5.65 26.10
CA GLY A 341 -7.73 -6.18 27.36
C GLY A 341 -9.21 -5.90 27.64
N LEU A 342 -9.95 -5.39 26.64
CA LEU A 342 -11.39 -5.19 26.67
C LEU A 342 -12.00 -6.09 25.60
N THR A 343 -12.95 -6.93 26.00
CA THR A 343 -13.72 -7.76 25.07
C THR A 343 -14.49 -6.90 24.08
N GLN A 344 -14.75 -7.40 22.87
CA GLN A 344 -15.60 -6.71 21.88
C GLN A 344 -16.94 -6.29 22.50
N GLU A 345 -17.49 -7.13 23.36
CA GLU A 345 -18.71 -6.87 24.14
C GLU A 345 -18.56 -5.68 25.12
N GLN A 346 -17.40 -5.50 25.75
CA GLN A 346 -17.11 -4.33 26.59
C GLN A 346 -16.92 -3.06 25.78
N LEU A 347 -16.36 -3.14 24.57
CA LEU A 347 -16.23 -2.00 23.65
C LEU A 347 -17.59 -1.58 23.09
N ASP A 348 -18.42 -2.54 22.70
CA ASP A 348 -19.78 -2.30 22.21
C ASP A 348 -20.69 -1.73 23.31
N ASN A 349 -20.54 -2.21 24.56
CA ASN A 349 -21.25 -1.66 25.72
C ASN A 349 -20.81 -0.23 26.08
N LEU A 350 -19.55 0.15 25.81
CA LEU A 350 -19.08 1.54 26.00
C LEU A 350 -19.61 2.50 24.92
N GLU A 351 -20.02 1.96 23.76
CA GLU A 351 -20.60 2.71 22.63
C GLU A 351 -22.13 2.87 22.72
N GLN A 352 -22.84 2.05 23.50
CA GLN A 352 -24.29 2.19 23.72
C GLN A 352 -24.68 3.40 24.59
N ASP A 353 -23.82 3.81 25.52
CA ASP A 353 -24.07 4.95 26.44
C ASP A 353 -24.04 6.34 25.78
N ILE A 354 -23.65 6.45 24.51
CA ILE A 354 -23.54 7.73 23.78
C ILE A 354 -24.73 7.95 22.82
N SER A 355 -25.69 7.02 22.78
CA SER A 355 -26.88 7.11 21.92
C SER A 355 -28.12 7.68 22.65
N LEU A 356 -27.93 8.64 23.56
CA LEU A 356 -29.00 9.43 24.18
C LEU A 356 -28.83 10.92 23.92
#